data_AF-A0A7X9AH19-F1
#
_entry.id   AF-A0A7X9AH19-F1
#
_cell.length_a   1.000
_cell.length_b   1.000
_cell.length_c   1.000
_cell.angle_alpha   90.00
_cell.angle_beta   90.00
_cell.angle_gamma   90.00
#
_symmetry.space_group_name_H-M   'P 1'
#
loop_
_entity.id
_entity.type
_entity.pdbx_description
1 polymer ?
#
loop_
_entity_poly.entity_id
_entity_poly.type
_entity_poly.pdbx_seq_one_letter_code
_entity_poly.pdbx_strand_id
1 'polypeptide(L)'
;MNYQEIKSLLLQIDDPVQKLELVMDFGKLLSPIPDGCAYTEVLGCVSRVQICKVNDNFFGMADSALVRGILFIILSIANDKIKNIKAEFDSLNLKFGASRLNGIESIIKAINNY
;
A
#
# COMPACT_ATOMS: atom_id res chain seq x y z
N MET A 1 4.16 6.51 -10.56
CA MET A 1 5.20 6.82 -9.57
C MET A 1 5.75 5.49 -9.08
N ASN A 2 7.07 5.32 -9.12
CA ASN A 2 7.73 4.11 -8.64
C ASN A 2 8.01 4.21 -7.12
N TYR A 3 8.41 3.11 -6.49
CA TYR A 3 8.65 3.09 -5.05
C TYR A 3 9.85 3.94 -4.62
N GLN A 4 10.89 4.08 -5.45
CA GLN A 4 12.06 4.89 -5.09
C GLN A 4 11.72 6.38 -4.95
N GLU A 5 10.84 6.90 -5.81
CA GLU A 5 10.30 8.26 -5.72
C GLU A 5 9.50 8.44 -4.42
N ILE A 6 8.60 7.50 -4.12
CA ILE A 6 7.79 7.49 -2.89
C ILE A 6 8.68 7.48 -1.65
N LYS A 7 9.68 6.58 -1.61
CA LYS A 7 10.62 6.44 -0.51
C LYS A 7 11.41 7.71 -0.28
N SER A 8 11.94 8.31 -1.35
CA SER A 8 12.69 9.57 -1.27
C SER A 8 11.86 10.69 -0.65
N LEU A 9 10.62 10.87 -1.11
CA LEU A 9 9.71 11.91 -0.58
C LEU A 9 9.36 11.67 0.90
N LEU A 10 9.05 10.43 1.29
CA LEU A 10 8.72 10.12 2.69
C LEU A 10 9.91 10.28 3.63
N LEU A 11 11.14 10.01 3.18
CA LEU A 11 12.34 10.13 3.99
C LEU A 11 12.82 11.59 4.16
N GLN A 12 12.33 12.52 3.34
CA GLN A 12 12.60 13.95 3.49
C GLN A 12 11.71 14.64 4.55
N ILE A 13 10.68 13.95 5.03
CA ILE A 13 9.73 14.49 6.01
C ILE A 13 10.02 13.89 7.40
N ASP A 14 10.40 14.76 8.34
CA ASP A 14 10.61 14.36 9.74
C ASP A 14 9.32 14.39 10.56
N ASP A 15 8.42 15.32 10.25
CA ASP A 15 7.17 15.48 10.99
C ASP A 15 6.21 14.30 10.73
N PRO A 16 5.80 13.55 11.78
CA PRO A 16 4.95 12.37 11.60
C PRO A 16 3.56 12.69 11.03
N VAL A 17 3.01 13.88 11.30
CA VAL A 17 1.69 14.27 10.80
C VAL A 17 1.76 14.55 9.31
N GLN A 18 2.72 15.37 8.87
CA GLN A 18 2.97 15.64 7.45
C GLN A 18 3.27 14.36 6.67
N LYS A 19 4.01 13.42 7.28
CA LYS A 19 4.28 12.13 6.65
C LYS A 19 3.00 11.34 6.40
N LEU A 20 2.06 11.34 7.34
CA LEU A 20 0.76 10.68 7.18
C LEU A 20 -0.14 11.41 6.17
N GLU A 21 -0.11 12.74 6.13
CA GLU A 21 -0.80 13.52 5.12
C GLU A 21 -0.30 13.19 3.71
N LEU A 22 1.02 13.10 3.52
CA LEU A 22 1.63 12.69 2.26
C LEU A 22 1.22 11.25 1.88
N VAL A 23 1.17 10.32 2.84
CA VAL A 23 0.66 8.97 2.58
C VAL A 23 -0.78 9.03 2.05
N MET A 24 -1.65 9.84 2.65
CA MET A 24 -3.03 10.00 2.16
C MET A 24 -3.08 10.62 0.76
N ASP A 25 -2.18 11.54 0.43
CA ASP A 25 -2.07 12.13 -0.90
C ASP A 25 -1.63 11.12 -1.96
N PHE A 26 -0.70 10.22 -1.64
CA PHE A 26 -0.37 9.10 -2.52
C PHE A 26 -1.59 8.21 -2.80
N GLY A 27 -2.49 8.04 -1.83
CA GLY A 27 -3.72 7.29 -2.01
C GLY A 27 -4.66 7.85 -3.09
N LYS A 28 -4.53 9.13 -3.45
CA LYS A 28 -5.27 9.76 -4.56
C LYS A 28 -4.74 9.33 -5.93
N LEU A 29 -3.49 8.84 -5.99
CA LEU A 29 -2.84 8.36 -7.21
C LEU A 29 -3.08 6.87 -7.45
N LEU A 30 -3.81 6.20 -6.56
CA LEU A 30 -4.13 4.78 -6.68
C LEU A 30 -5.02 4.56 -7.92
N SER A 31 -4.46 3.86 -8.91
CA SER A 31 -5.21 3.46 -10.10
C SER A 31 -6.38 2.56 -9.72
N PRO A 32 -7.56 2.72 -10.35
CA PRO A 32 -8.68 1.83 -10.12
C PRO A 32 -8.34 0.40 -10.56
N ILE A 33 -9.07 -0.56 -10.00
CA ILE A 33 -9.00 -1.96 -10.45
C ILE A 33 -9.49 -2.01 -11.90
N PRO A 34 -8.74 -2.61 -12.84
CA PRO A 34 -9.18 -2.77 -14.22
C PRO A 34 -10.48 -3.58 -14.34
N ASP A 35 -11.32 -3.21 -15.30
CA ASP A 35 -12.60 -3.89 -15.55
C ASP A 35 -12.41 -5.39 -15.79
N GLY A 36 -13.25 -6.21 -15.16
CA GLY A 36 -13.20 -7.67 -15.27
C GLY A 36 -12.04 -8.34 -14.52
N CYS A 37 -11.21 -7.60 -13.78
CA CYS A 37 -10.17 -8.19 -12.96
C CYS A 37 -10.76 -8.98 -11.79
N ALA A 38 -10.42 -10.27 -11.67
CA ALA A 38 -10.76 -11.06 -10.49
C ALA A 38 -9.98 -10.52 -9.28
N TYR A 39 -10.70 -9.98 -8.30
CA TYR A 39 -10.11 -9.43 -7.09
C TYR A 39 -10.24 -10.39 -5.91
N THR A 40 -9.27 -10.30 -5.01
CA THR A 40 -9.31 -10.92 -3.68
C THR A 40 -9.61 -9.84 -2.65
N GLU A 41 -10.57 -10.08 -1.77
CA GLU A 41 -10.86 -9.22 -0.63
C GLU A 41 -9.90 -9.53 0.52
N VAL A 42 -9.23 -8.51 1.05
CA VAL A 42 -8.23 -8.67 2.11
C VAL A 42 -8.90 -8.51 3.47
N LEU A 43 -8.93 -9.60 4.24
CA LEU A 43 -9.49 -9.63 5.59
C LEU A 43 -8.50 -9.08 6.64
N GLY A 44 -9.02 -8.54 7.74
CA GLY A 44 -8.20 -8.00 8.85
C GLY A 44 -7.80 -6.54 8.71
N CYS A 45 -8.23 -5.87 7.64
CA CYS A 45 -8.16 -4.42 7.51
C CYS A 45 -9.34 -3.74 8.23
N VAL A 46 -9.10 -2.56 8.79
CA VAL A 46 -10.16 -1.70 9.39
C VAL A 46 -11.11 -1.08 8.37
N SER A 47 -10.77 -1.17 7.09
CA SER A 47 -11.62 -0.78 5.97
C SER A 47 -11.59 -1.88 4.93
N ARG A 48 -12.56 -1.86 4.01
CA ARG A 48 -12.53 -2.75 2.86
C ARG A 48 -11.26 -2.53 2.04
N VAL A 49 -10.65 -3.62 1.62
CA VAL A 49 -9.48 -3.63 0.72
C VAL A 49 -9.67 -4.75 -0.29
N GLN A 50 -9.46 -4.43 -1.56
CA GLN A 50 -9.48 -5.39 -2.66
C GLN A 50 -8.17 -5.30 -3.43
N ILE A 51 -7.62 -6.45 -3.81
CA ILE A 51 -6.38 -6.53 -4.59
C ILE A 51 -6.61 -7.46 -5.77
N CYS A 52 -6.13 -7.05 -6.93
CA CYS A 52 -6.20 -7.81 -8.18
C CYS A 52 -4.80 -7.82 -8.83
N LYS A 53 -4.48 -8.86 -9.58
CA LYS A 53 -3.23 -8.96 -10.34
C LYS A 53 -3.56 -9.14 -11.81
N VAL A 54 -3.04 -8.25 -12.65
CA VAL A 54 -3.14 -8.33 -14.11
C VAL A 54 -1.74 -8.45 -14.67
N ASN A 55 -1.46 -9.58 -15.32
CA ASN A 55 -0.11 -9.96 -15.72
C ASN A 55 0.83 -9.94 -14.49
N ASP A 56 1.78 -9.02 -14.51
CA ASP A 56 2.80 -8.84 -13.49
C ASP A 56 2.52 -7.66 -12.54
N ASN A 57 1.42 -6.94 -12.74
CA ASN A 57 1.11 -5.73 -11.97
C ASN A 57 -0.08 -5.96 -11.04
N PHE A 58 0.07 -5.50 -9.81
CA PHE A 58 -0.97 -5.46 -8.81
C PHE A 58 -1.72 -4.12 -8.84
N PHE A 59 -3.03 -4.23 -8.68
CA PHE A 59 -3.99 -3.14 -8.58
C PHE A 59 -4.81 -3.35 -7.32
N GLY A 60 -5.44 -2.29 -6.82
CA GLY A 60 -6.30 -2.43 -5.66
C GLY A 60 -7.14 -1.21 -5.39
N MET A 61 -8.07 -1.38 -4.46
CA MET A 61 -8.86 -0.28 -3.91
C MET A 61 -9.01 -0.43 -2.40
N ALA A 62 -9.28 0.68 -1.74
CA ALA A 62 -9.67 0.72 -0.34
C ALA A 62 -10.62 1.90 -0.07
N ASP A 63 -11.47 1.80 0.95
CA ASP A 63 -12.46 2.85 1.23
C ASP A 63 -11.83 4.05 1.98
N SER A 64 -10.90 3.77 2.90
CA SER A 64 -10.26 4.81 3.72
C SER A 64 -9.13 5.50 2.96
N ALA A 65 -9.05 6.83 3.03
CA ALA A 65 -7.99 7.61 2.39
C ALA A 65 -6.58 7.19 2.86
N LEU A 66 -6.41 6.95 4.17
CA LEU A 66 -5.13 6.49 4.71
C LEU A 66 -4.80 5.07 4.24
N VAL A 67 -5.80 4.18 4.21
CA VAL A 67 -5.59 2.80 3.75
C VAL A 67 -5.30 2.76 2.25
N ARG A 68 -5.92 3.63 1.44
CA ARG A 68 -5.55 3.82 0.02
C ARG A 68 -4.09 4.24 -0.12
N GLY A 69 -3.63 5.16 0.71
CA GLY A 69 -2.22 5.58 0.75
C GLY A 69 -1.27 4.43 1.08
N ILE A 70 -1.56 3.69 2.14
CA ILE A 70 -0.79 2.50 2.54
C ILE A 70 -0.79 1.47 1.41
N LEU A 71 -1.97 1.17 0.84
CA LEU A 71 -2.12 0.21 -0.25
C LEU A 71 -1.30 0.64 -1.46
N PHE A 72 -1.37 1.91 -1.86
CA PHE A 72 -0.58 2.45 -2.96
C PHE A 72 0.92 2.19 -2.78
N ILE A 73 1.46 2.50 -1.60
CA ILE A 73 2.88 2.26 -1.29
C ILE A 73 3.22 0.77 -1.41
N ILE A 74 2.42 -0.11 -0.81
CA ILE A 74 2.67 -1.55 -0.84
C ILE A 74 2.60 -2.09 -2.28
N LEU A 75 1.62 -1.66 -3.07
CA LEU A 75 1.49 -2.05 -4.47
C LEU A 75 2.66 -1.52 -5.30
N SER A 76 3.15 -0.31 -5.05
CA SER A 76 4.36 0.22 -5.71
C SER A 76 5.59 -0.63 -5.41
N ILE A 77 5.79 -1.07 -4.16
CA ILE A 77 6.90 -1.98 -3.81
C ILE A 77 6.77 -3.31 -4.58
N ALA A 78 5.56 -3.88 -4.61
CA ALA A 78 5.28 -5.14 -5.29
C ALA A 78 5.47 -5.04 -6.82
N ASN A 79 5.01 -3.95 -7.42
CA ASN A 79 5.10 -3.68 -8.86
C ASN A 79 6.53 -3.37 -9.31
N ASP A 80 7.34 -2.76 -8.44
CA ASP A 80 8.79 -2.63 -8.64
C ASP A 80 9.55 -3.96 -8.42
N LYS A 81 8.83 -5.07 -8.21
CA LYS A 81 9.35 -6.45 -8.07
C LYS A 81 10.31 -6.63 -6.89
N ILE A 82 10.16 -5.82 -5.84
CA ILE A 82 10.98 -5.94 -4.64
C ILE A 82 10.47 -7.09 -3.78
N LYS A 83 11.33 -8.09 -3.55
CA LYS A 83 10.96 -9.34 -2.87
C LYS A 83 10.52 -9.16 -1.42
N ASN A 84 11.21 -8.32 -0.65
CA ASN A 84 10.93 -8.14 0.78
C ASN A 84 10.07 -6.90 1.03
N ILE A 85 8.79 -7.02 0.67
CA ILE A 85 7.82 -5.92 0.79
C ILE A 85 7.74 -5.39 2.22
N LYS A 86 7.75 -6.29 3.22
CA LYS A 86 7.65 -5.93 4.63
C LYS A 86 8.84 -5.08 5.07
N ALA A 87 10.07 -5.53 4.80
CA ALA A 87 11.26 -4.79 5.22
C ALA A 87 11.34 -3.41 4.56
N GLU A 88 10.95 -3.30 3.28
CA GLU A 88 10.89 -2.02 2.59
C GLU A 88 9.85 -1.09 3.21
N PHE A 89 8.63 -1.58 3.43
CA PHE A 89 7.58 -0.78 4.06
C PHE A 89 7.98 -0.32 5.48
N ASP A 90 8.55 -1.22 6.28
CA ASP A 90 9.03 -0.91 7.64
C ASP A 90 10.13 0.17 7.61
N SER A 91 10.98 0.19 6.57
CA SER A 91 12.04 1.20 6.42
C SER A 91 11.54 2.63 6.24
N LEU A 92 10.27 2.82 5.88
CA LEU A 92 9.63 4.14 5.77
C LEU A 92 9.36 4.76 7.15
N ASN A 93 9.47 3.97 8.23
CA ASN A 93 9.31 4.38 9.62
C ASN A 93 7.97 5.12 9.87
N LEU A 94 6.90 4.58 9.28
CA LEU A 94 5.54 5.11 9.42
C LEU A 94 4.93 4.60 10.74
N LYS A 95 4.59 5.53 11.64
CA LYS A 95 4.03 5.19 12.96
C LYS A 95 2.53 4.89 12.84
N PHE A 96 2.17 3.62 12.78
CA PHE A 96 0.79 3.15 12.76
C PHE A 96 0.38 2.46 14.06
N GLY A 97 -0.90 2.55 14.43
CA GLY A 97 -1.46 1.79 15.55
C GLY A 97 -1.63 0.31 15.19
N ALA A 98 -1.72 -0.56 16.21
CA ALA A 98 -1.76 -2.02 16.08
C ALA A 98 -2.78 -2.53 15.04
N SER A 99 -3.97 -1.96 15.03
CA SER A 99 -5.03 -2.37 14.09
C SER A 99 -4.67 -2.11 12.62
N ARG A 100 -3.92 -1.05 12.33
CA ARG A 100 -3.43 -0.76 10.96
C ARG A 100 -2.26 -1.66 10.59
N LEU A 101 -1.38 -1.99 11.55
CA LEU A 101 -0.30 -2.94 11.34
C LEU A 101 -0.81 -4.33 10.93
N ASN A 102 -1.86 -4.82 11.60
CA ASN A 102 -2.51 -6.08 11.21
C ASN A 102 -3.06 -6.02 9.78
N GLY A 103 -3.68 -4.91 9.38
CA GLY A 103 -4.16 -4.71 8.02
C GLY A 103 -3.02 -4.71 6.98
N ILE A 104 -1.91 -4.02 7.29
CA ILE A 104 -0.69 -4.01 6.45
C ILE A 104 -0.16 -5.43 6.26
N GLU A 105 -0.05 -6.21 7.33
CA GLU A 105 0.42 -7.61 7.26
C GLU A 105 -0.51 -8.48 6.40
N SER A 106 -1.83 -8.33 6.55
CA SER A 106 -2.81 -9.02 5.70
C SER A 106 -2.66 -8.68 4.22
N ILE A 107 -2.45 -7.41 3.88
CA ILE A 107 -2.24 -6.95 2.49
C ILE A 107 -0.97 -7.58 1.92
N ILE A 108 0.15 -7.51 2.65
CA ILE A 108 1.43 -8.08 2.21
C ILE A 108 1.30 -9.60 2.02
N LYS A 109 0.62 -10.28 2.94
CA LYS A 109 0.36 -11.72 2.83
C LYS A 109 -0.47 -12.05 1.59
N ALA A 110 -1.50 -11.26 1.31
CA ALA A 110 -2.33 -11.46 0.11
C ALA A 110 -1.50 -11.33 -1.17
N ILE A 111 -0.64 -10.31 -1.27
CA ILE A 111 0.26 -10.10 -2.42
C ILE A 111 1.25 -11.26 -2.58
N ASN A 112 1.84 -11.74 -1.48
CA ASN A 112 2.81 -12.84 -1.52
C ASN A 112 2.18 -14.20 -1.91
N ASN A 113 0.86 -14.33 -1.84
CA ASN A 113 0.14 -15.56 -2.19
C ASN A 113 -0.38 -15.57 -3.64
N TYR A 114 -0.13 -14.51 -4.42
CA TYR A 114 -0.53 -14.34 -5.83
C TYR A 114 0.56 -14.71 -6.85
#